data_AF-A0A0J8WWY8-F1
#
_entry.id   AF-A0A0J8WWY8-F1
#
_cell.length_a   1.000
_cell.length_b   1.000
_cell.length_c   1.000
_cell.angle_alpha   90.00
_cell.angle_beta   90.00
_cell.angle_gamma   90.00
#
_symmetry.space_group_name_H-M   'P 1'
#
loop_
_entity.id
_entity.type
_entity.pdbx_description
1 polymer ?
#
loop_
_entity_poly.entity_id
_entity_poly.type
_entity_poly.pdbx_seq_one_letter_code
_entity_poly.pdbx_strand_id
1 'polypeptide(L)' 'MSVTGTNPYGVEKGQVWEDADPRSVGRKLRILEVSETHATVQSPTGKGRIGTIRLNRFRPTSNGYRLIEAAADREGR' A
#
# COMPACT_ATOMS: atom_id res chain seq x y z
N MET A 1 13.98 -0.78 15.62
CA MET A 1 14.39 -2.03 14.96
C MET A 1 13.58 -2.14 13.68
N SER A 2 14.15 -1.71 12.54
CA SER A 2 13.49 -1.81 11.24
C SER A 2 13.97 -3.09 10.59
N VAL A 3 13.17 -4.15 10.66
CA VAL A 3 13.40 -5.35 9.87
C VAL A 3 13.07 -5.02 8.43
N THR A 4 14.09 -4.76 7.61
CA THR A 4 13.95 -4.79 6.16
C THR A 4 13.81 -6.25 5.74
N GLY A 5 12.68 -6.87 6.12
CA GLY A 5 12.29 -8.14 5.55
C GLY A 5 11.99 -7.89 4.08
N THR A 6 12.71 -8.56 3.19
CA THR A 6 12.48 -8.46 1.74
C THR A 6 11.01 -8.70 1.47
N ASN A 7 10.27 -7.63 1.16
CA ASN A 7 8.89 -7.72 0.75
C ASN A 7 8.85 -8.01 -0.76
N PRO A 8 8.57 -9.26 -1.19
CA PRO A 8 8.63 -9.63 -2.60
C PRO A 8 7.54 -8.95 -3.45
N TYR A 9 6.59 -8.25 -2.82
CA TYR A 9 5.49 -7.56 -3.48
C TYR A 9 5.82 -6.09 -3.79
N GLY A 10 7.03 -5.61 -3.49
CA GLY A 10 7.46 -4.24 -3.82
C GLY A 10 6.65 -3.15 -3.12
N VAL A 11 6.04 -3.47 -1.97
CA VAL A 11 5.23 -2.52 -1.19
C VAL A 11 6.14 -1.75 -0.25
N GLU A 12 6.04 -0.43 -0.33
CA GLU A 12 6.89 0.50 0.41
C GLU A 12 6.04 1.60 1.06
N LYS A 13 6.56 2.14 2.16
CA LYS A 13 5.94 3.27 2.84
C LYS A 13 5.86 4.47 1.90
N GLY A 14 4.68 5.10 1.87
CA GLY A 14 4.43 6.29 1.07
C GLY A 14 3.73 6.02 -0.26
N GLN A 15 3.79 4.80 -0.80
CA GLN A 15 3.09 4.42 -2.03
C GLN A 15 1.56 4.58 -1.91
N VAL A 16 0.90 4.82 -3.04
CA VAL A 16 -0.56 4.82 -3.15
C VAL A 16 -1.02 3.70 -4.09
N TRP A 17 -2.00 2.94 -3.61
CA TRP A 17 -2.56 1.78 -4.26
C TRP A 17 -4.08 1.94 -4.42
N GLU A 18 -4.61 1.55 -5.58
CA GLU A 18 -6.03 1.56 -5.90
C GLU A 18 -6.60 0.15 -5.89
N ASP A 19 -7.80 -0.01 -5.35
CA ASP A 19 -8.52 -1.28 -5.37
C ASP A 19 -8.94 -1.64 -6.80
N ALA A 20 -8.57 -2.84 -7.25
CA ALA A 20 -8.94 -3.34 -8.57
C ALA A 20 -10.34 -3.98 -8.58
N ASP A 21 -10.99 -4.20 -7.43
CA ASP A 21 -12.34 -4.78 -7.37
C ASP A 21 -13.36 -3.80 -7.98
N PRO A 22 -14.07 -4.17 -9.05
CA PRO A 22 -15.09 -3.31 -9.69
C PRO A 22 -16.28 -2.98 -8.77
N ARG A 23 -16.44 -3.65 -7.63
CA ARG A 23 -17.43 -3.30 -6.61
C ARG A 23 -16.99 -2.13 -5.72
N SER A 24 -15.71 -1.80 -5.72
CA SER A 24 -15.08 -0.82 -4.82
C SER A 24 -14.36 0.30 -5.59
N VAL A 25 -14.87 0.64 -6.78
CA VAL A 25 -14.28 1.64 -7.68
C VAL A 25 -13.98 2.95 -6.94
N GLY A 26 -12.76 3.47 -7.15
CA GLY A 26 -12.29 4.72 -6.55
C GLY A 26 -11.68 4.58 -5.14
N ARG A 27 -11.70 3.38 -4.54
CA ARG A 27 -11.03 3.16 -3.26
C ARG A 27 -9.51 3.19 -3.42
N LYS A 28 -8.88 4.17 -2.76
CA LYS A 28 -7.42 4.36 -2.74
C LYS A 28 -6.89 4.26 -1.32
N LEU A 29 -5.66 3.77 -1.21
CA LEU A 29 -4.97 3.53 0.05
C LEU A 29 -3.51 3.96 -0.04
N ARG A 30 -3.03 4.67 0.97
CA ARG A 30 -1.64 5.03 1.17
C ARG A 30 -1.00 4.09 2.19
N ILE A 31 0.23 3.64 1.90
CA ILE A 31 1.01 2.82 2.82
C ILE A 31 1.65 3.72 3.90
N LEU A 32 1.32 3.47 5.16
CA LEU A 32 1.88 4.18 6.31
C LEU A 32 3.09 3.45 6.90
N GLU A 33 3.05 2.13 6.92
CA GLU A 33 4.09 1.25 7.45
C GLU A 33 4.01 -0.12 6.77
N VAL A 34 5.15 -0.81 6.69
CA VAL A 34 5.25 -2.17 6.16
C VAL A 34 5.89 -3.05 7.24
N SER A 35 5.22 -4.14 7.57
CA SER A 35 5.74 -5.22 8.41
C SER A 35 6.07 -6.43 7.53
N GLU A 36 6.48 -7.55 8.15
CA GLU A 36 6.85 -8.79 7.44
C GLU A 36 5.74 -9.32 6.51
N THR A 37 4.47 -9.19 6.92
CA THR A 37 3.33 -9.81 6.21
C THR A 37 2.21 -8.85 5.86
N HIS A 38 2.19 -7.65 6.45
CA HIS A 38 1.11 -6.68 6.29
C HIS A 38 1.64 -5.27 6.03
N ALA A 39 0.82 -4.48 5.34
CA ALA A 39 0.95 -3.04 5.29
C ALA A 39 -0.14 -2.40 6.15
N THR A 40 0.25 -1.40 6.93
CA THR A 40 -0.68 -0.47 7.57
C THR A 40 -1.05 0.61 6.56
N VAL A 41 -2.35 0.83 6.36
CA VAL A 41 -2.86 1.69 5.30
C VAL A 41 -3.91 2.67 5.80
N GLN A 42 -4.06 3.78 5.09
CA GLN A 42 -5.13 4.75 5.29
C GLN A 42 -5.54 5.35 3.95
N SER A 43 -6.68 6.04 3.89
CA SER A 43 -7.00 6.84 2.70
C SER A 43 -5.89 7.88 2.43
N PRO A 44 -5.60 8.21 1.16
CA PRO A 44 -4.61 9.23 0.82
C PRO A 44 -4.92 10.62 1.39
N THR A 45 -6.19 10.91 1.67
CA THR A 45 -6.62 12.18 2.29
C THR A 45 -6.35 12.23 3.79
N GLY A 46 -5.88 11.14 4.41
CA GLY A 46 -5.69 11.02 5.85
C GLY A 46 -7.00 10.92 6.64
N LYS A 47 -8.16 10.84 5.95
CA LYS A 47 -9.48 10.75 6.58
C LYS A 47 -9.94 9.29 6.68
N GLY A 48 -10.54 8.94 7.82
CA GLY A 48 -11.10 7.60 8.04
C GLY A 48 -10.14 6.63 8.74
N ARG A 49 -10.61 5.38 8.87
CA ARG A 49 -9.98 4.35 9.68
C ARG A 49 -8.66 3.86 9.08
N ILE A 50 -7.65 3.69 9.95
CA ILE A 50 -6.43 2.97 9.62
C ILE A 50 -6.73 1.48 9.54
N GLY A 51 -6.35 0.84 8.44
CA GLY A 51 -6.53 -0.58 8.18
C GLY A 51 -5.21 -1.32 8.05
N THR A 52 -5.28 -2.65 8.04
CA THR A 52 -4.15 -3.53 7.75
C THR A 52 -4.49 -4.45 6.59
N ILE A 53 -3.55 -4.61 5.66
CA ILE A 53 -3.73 -5.40 4.44
C ILE A 53 -2.53 -6.33 4.24
N ARG A 54 -2.78 -7.59 3.91
CA ARG A 54 -1.71 -8.55 3.58
C ARG A 54 -0.93 -8.12 2.34
N LEU A 55 0.39 -8.22 2.41
CA LEU A 55 1.27 -7.77 1.32
C LEU A 55 0.96 -8.46 -0.02
N ASN A 56 0.54 -9.73 0.05
CA ASN A 56 0.14 -10.51 -1.11
C ASN A 56 -1.15 -10.04 -1.82
N ARG A 57 -1.80 -8.95 -1.37
CA ARG A 57 -2.93 -8.34 -2.08
C ARG A 57 -2.50 -7.17 -2.96
N PHE A 58 -1.28 -6.66 -2.80
CA PHE A 58 -0.72 -5.58 -3.61
C PHE A 58 -0.17 -6.10 -4.94
N ARG A 59 -1.09 -6.60 -5.75
CA ARG A 59 -0.86 -7.07 -7.12
C ARG A 59 -2.17 -6.89 -7.88
N PRO A 60 -2.14 -6.49 -9.16
CA PRO A 60 -3.34 -6.17 -9.93
C PRO A 60 -4.07 -7.43 -10.42
N THR A 61 -4.47 -8.31 -9.50
CA THR A 61 -5.42 -9.39 -9.75
C THR A 61 -6.85 -8.88 -9.52
N SER A 62 -7.88 -9.61 -9.96
CA SER A 62 -9.28 -9.13 -9.95
C SER A 62 -9.78 -8.57 -8.61
N ASN A 63 -9.21 -9.00 -7.47
CA ASN A 63 -9.57 -8.53 -6.12
C ASN A 63 -8.36 -8.00 -5.33
N GLY A 64 -7.31 -7.61 -6.05
CA GLY A 64 -6.07 -7.07 -5.50
C GLY A 64 -6.00 -5.56 -5.63
N TYR A 65 -4.82 -5.02 -5.41
CA TYR A 65 -4.54 -3.59 -5.55
C TYR A 65 -3.55 -3.32 -6.65
N ARG A 66 -3.75 -2.23 -7.36
CA ARG A 66 -2.86 -1.71 -8.40
C ARG A 66 -2.07 -0.53 -7.85
N LEU A 67 -0.76 -0.52 -8.03
CA LEU A 67 0.08 0.63 -7.72
C LEU A 67 -0.28 1.79 -8.66
N ILE A 68 -0.57 2.96 -8.10
CA ILE A 68 -0.89 4.17 -8.88
C ILE A 68 0.03 5.35 -8.56
N GLU A 69 0.74 5.32 -7.43
CA GLU A 69 1.75 6.30 -7.07
C GLU A 69 2.91 5.59 -6.35
N ALA A 70 4.13 5.75 -6.86
CA ALA A 70 5.33 5.21 -6.22
C ALA A 70 5.62 5.95 -4.89
N ALA A 71 6.45 5.34 -4.03
CA ALA A 71 7.00 6.09 -2.91
C ALA A 71 7.83 7.23 -3.49
N ALA A 72 7.63 8.45 -2.99
CA ALA A 72 8.56 9.52 -3.32
C ALA A 72 9.94 9.11 -2.82
N ASP A 73 10.87 8.87 -3.73
CA ASP A 73 12.27 8.63 -3.41
C ASP A 73 12.75 9.77 -2.52
N ARG A 74 13.00 9.47 -1.25
CA ARG A 74 13.71 10.39 -0.37
C ARG A 74 15.20 10.22 -0.62
N GLU A 75 15.63 10.62 -1.79
CA GLU A 75 17.04 10.85 -2.10
C GLU A 75 17.25 12.38 -2.23
N GLY A 76 17.87 12.97 -1.21
CA GLY A 76 18.62 14.23 -1.33
C GLY A 76 17.88 15.57 -1.20
N ARG A 77 17.80 16.09 0.03
CA ARG A 77 18.28 17.45 0.33
C ARG A 77 18.71 17.56 1.79
#